data_AF-A0A5A7NHE6-F1
#
_entry.id   AF-A0A5A7NHE6-F1
#
_cell.length_a   1.000
_cell.length_b   1.000
_cell.length_c   1.000
_cell.angle_alpha   90.00
_cell.angle_beta   90.00
_cell.angle_gamma   90.00
#
_symmetry.space_group_name_H-M   'P 1'
#
loop_
_entity.id
_entity.type
_entity.pdbx_description
1 polymer ?
#
loop_
_entity_poly.entity_id
_entity_poly.type
_entity_poly.pdbx_seq_one_letter_code
_entity_poly.pdbx_strand_id
1 'polypeptide(L)'
;MRANEIALEGVRQEASVGSRTTLDVLDAEQILLDSRVNLVTARRNEYVAGFSVLEAVGRLNAASLNLPVELYQPEEYYKSVKWKLVGWGTGDKDDSE
;
A
#
# COMPACT_ATOMS: atom_id res chain seq x y z
N MET A 1 -2.37 3.49 20.90
CA MET A 1 -1.07 2.77 21.00
C MET A 1 -0.38 3.03 22.33
N ARG A 2 -0.03 4.29 22.65
CA ARG A 2 0.69 4.62 23.90
C ARG A 2 0.03 4.13 25.19
N ALA A 3 -1.30 4.16 25.26
CA ALA A 3 -2.05 3.61 26.41
C ALA A 3 -1.84 2.10 26.59
N ASN A 4 -1.82 1.31 25.51
CA ASN A 4 -1.64 -0.15 25.56
C ASN A 4 -0.18 -0.52 25.85
N GLU A 5 0.78 0.31 25.44
CA GLU A 5 2.19 0.15 25.81
C GLU A 5 2.41 0.39 27.31
N ILE A 6 1.81 1.45 27.85
CA ILE A 6 1.83 1.73 29.29
C ILE A 6 1.11 0.62 30.08
N ALA A 7 -0.02 0.12 29.58
CA ALA A 7 -0.75 -0.98 30.21
C ALA A 7 0.09 -2.27 30.27
N LEU A 8 0.77 -2.63 29.18
CA LEU A 8 1.68 -3.78 29.15
C LEU A 8 2.84 -3.60 30.15
N GLU A 9 3.40 -2.40 30.24
CA GLU A 9 4.49 -2.11 31.17
C GLU A 9 4.03 -2.24 32.63
N GLY A 10 2.81 -1.78 32.96
CA GLY A 10 2.19 -1.98 34.27
C GLY A 10 1.97 -3.46 34.61
N VAL A 11 1.38 -4.24 33.68
CA VAL A 11 1.13 -5.67 33.89
C VAL A 11 2.44 -6.46 34.02
N ARG A 12 3.50 -6.08 33.29
CA ARG A 12 4.84 -6.67 33.45
C ARG A 12 5.45 -6.39 34.82
N GLN A 13 5.29 -5.17 35.34
CA GLN A 13 5.74 -4.82 36.69
C GLN A 13 4.93 -5.58 37.76
N GLU A 14 3.61 -5.71 37.60
CA GLU A 14 2.75 -6.49 38.49
C GLU A 14 3.08 -7.99 38.48
N ALA A 15 3.45 -8.54 37.32
CA ALA A 15 3.83 -9.94 37.17
C ALA A 15 5.22 -10.24 37.76
N SER A 16 6.16 -9.29 37.67
CA SER A 16 7.51 -9.47 38.25
C SER A 16 7.50 -9.52 39.78
N VAL A 17 6.53 -8.84 40.42
CA VAL A 17 6.29 -8.91 41.86
C VAL A 17 5.29 -10.00 42.26
N GLY A 18 4.81 -10.82 41.31
CA GLY A 18 3.91 -11.95 41.55
C GLY A 18 2.45 -11.59 41.81
N SER A 19 2.04 -10.34 41.60
CA SER A 19 0.65 -9.87 41.75
C SER A 19 -0.24 -10.16 40.53
N ARG A 20 0.38 -10.48 39.39
CA ARG A 20 -0.24 -10.95 38.14
C ARG A 20 0.42 -12.23 37.66
N THR A 21 -0.26 -12.96 36.80
CA THR A 21 0.26 -14.19 36.19
C THR A 21 1.03 -13.90 34.89
N THR A 22 1.81 -14.87 34.41
CA THR A 22 2.45 -14.80 33.09
C THR A 22 1.43 -14.77 31.94
N LEU A 23 0.24 -15.34 32.15
CA LEU A 23 -0.87 -15.28 31.19
C LEU A 23 -1.37 -13.85 31.02
N ASP A 24 -1.51 -13.08 32.11
CA ASP A 24 -1.92 -11.67 32.04
C ASP A 24 -0.95 -10.82 31.20
N VAL A 25 0.36 -11.09 31.31
CA VAL A 25 1.38 -10.41 30.49
C VAL A 25 1.19 -10.76 29.02
N LEU A 26 0.98 -12.04 28.70
CA LEU A 26 0.78 -12.49 27.33
C LEU A 26 -0.49 -11.88 26.71
N ASP A 27 -1.57 -11.78 27.48
CA ASP A 27 -2.82 -11.13 27.06
C ASP A 27 -2.60 -9.64 26.77
N ALA A 28 -1.86 -8.93 27.63
CA ALA A 28 -1.51 -7.53 27.41
C ALA A 28 -0.63 -7.34 26.16
N GLU A 29 0.29 -8.28 25.89
CA GLU A 29 1.09 -8.29 24.66
C GLU A 29 0.21 -8.51 23.42
N GLN A 30 -0.77 -9.41 23.50
CA GLN A 30 -1.73 -9.66 22.42
C GLN A 30 -2.57 -8.42 22.12
N ILE A 31 -3.11 -7.75 23.15
CA ILE A 31 -3.87 -6.50 22.98
C ILE A 31 -3.02 -5.42 22.27
N LEU A 32 -1.75 -5.30 22.66
CA LEU A 32 -0.82 -4.35 22.02
C LEU A 32 -0.57 -4.73 20.55
N LEU A 33 -0.36 -6.02 20.26
CA LEU A 33 -0.15 -6.52 18.90
C LEU A 33 -1.37 -6.25 18.01
N ASP A 34 -2.56 -6.61 18.48
CA ASP A 34 -3.81 -6.39 17.74
C ASP A 34 -4.03 -4.91 17.45
N SER A 35 -3.72 -4.05 18.42
CA SER A 35 -3.79 -2.60 18.23
C SER A 35 -2.82 -2.10 17.15
N ARG A 36 -1.61 -2.69 17.06
CA ARG A 36 -0.61 -2.36 16.03
C ARG A 36 -1.11 -2.80 14.66
N VAL A 37 -1.64 -4.01 14.56
CA VAL A 37 -2.21 -4.55 13.32
C VAL A 37 -3.38 -3.69 12.84
N ASN A 38 -4.30 -3.34 13.75
CA ASN A 38 -5.44 -2.48 13.43
C ASN A 38 -5.00 -1.11 12.90
N LEU A 39 -3.96 -0.51 13.47
CA LEU A 39 -3.40 0.75 12.97
C LEU A 39 -2.86 0.62 11.54
N VAL A 40 -2.13 -0.46 11.24
CA VAL A 40 -1.59 -0.70 9.89
C VAL A 40 -2.73 -0.92 8.88
N THR A 41 -3.72 -1.72 9.26
CA THR A 41 -4.90 -1.97 8.44
C THR A 41 -5.69 -0.68 8.19
N ALA A 42 -5.89 0.15 9.21
CA ALA A 42 -6.57 1.44 9.06
C ALA A 42 -5.84 2.36 8.08
N ARG A 43 -4.51 2.46 8.19
CA ARG A 43 -3.69 3.23 7.24
C ARG A 43 -3.79 2.68 5.83
N ARG A 44 -3.73 1.36 5.66
CA ARG A 44 -3.92 0.74 4.34
C ARG A 44 -5.29 1.11 3.76
N ASN A 45 -6.34 1.02 4.56
CA ASN A 45 -7.70 1.32 4.12
C ASN A 45 -7.86 2.80 3.72
N GLU A 46 -7.19 3.72 4.42
CA GLU A 46 -7.11 5.13 4.03
C GLU A 46 -6.50 5.30 2.62
N TYR A 47 -5.36 4.66 2.35
CA TYR A 47 -4.74 4.71 1.01
C TYR A 47 -5.64 4.11 -0.07
N VAL A 48 -6.24 2.93 0.18
CA VAL A 48 -7.15 2.29 -0.76
C VAL A 48 -8.36 3.17 -1.04
N ALA A 49 -8.96 3.75 0.01
CA ALA A 49 -10.08 4.68 -0.15
C ALA A 49 -9.68 5.93 -0.96
N GLY A 50 -8.48 6.47 -0.73
CA GLY A 50 -7.94 7.56 -1.53
C GLY A 50 -7.84 7.21 -3.02
N PHE A 51 -7.35 6.01 -3.35
CA PHE A 51 -7.32 5.53 -4.74
C PHE A 51 -8.72 5.29 -5.30
N SER A 52 -9.67 4.78 -4.51
CA SER A 52 -11.07 4.63 -4.95
C SER A 52 -11.72 5.97 -5.28
N VAL A 53 -11.39 7.04 -4.55
CA VAL A 53 -11.85 8.40 -4.89
C VAL A 53 -11.21 8.88 -6.20
N LEU A 54 -9.92 8.65 -6.40
CA LEU A 54 -9.24 8.98 -7.66
C LEU A 54 -9.83 8.21 -8.84
N GLU A 55 -10.20 6.94 -8.64
CA GLU A 55 -10.89 6.12 -9.64
C GLU A 55 -12.25 6.71 -10.00
N ALA A 56 -13.08 7.03 -8.99
CA ALA A 56 -14.42 7.57 -9.20
C ALA A 56 -14.42 8.92 -9.92
N VAL A 57 -13.37 9.74 -9.73
CA VAL A 57 -13.20 11.04 -10.42
C VAL A 57 -12.45 10.88 -11.76
N GLY A 58 -12.05 9.65 -12.14
CA GLY A 58 -11.34 9.36 -13.40
C GLY A 58 -9.86 9.76 -13.42
N ARG A 59 -9.28 10.05 -12.25
CA ARG A 59 -7.88 10.48 -12.07
C ARG A 59 -6.94 9.36 -11.63
N LEU A 60 -7.41 8.12 -11.57
CA LEU A 60 -6.55 6.95 -11.36
C LEU A 60 -5.83 6.57 -12.68
N ASN A 61 -4.97 7.45 -13.18
CA ASN A 61 -4.19 7.24 -14.38
C ASN A 61 -2.74 7.71 -14.20
N ALA A 62 -1.82 7.15 -14.98
CA ALA A 62 -0.37 7.40 -14.83
C ALA A 62 0.01 8.88 -14.99
N ALA A 63 -0.72 9.62 -15.85
CA ALA A 63 -0.52 11.05 -16.04
C ALA A 63 -0.93 11.86 -14.79
N SER A 64 -2.07 11.53 -14.19
CA SER A 64 -2.61 12.23 -13.01
C SER A 64 -1.87 11.88 -11.71
N LEU A 65 -1.29 10.67 -11.64
CA LEU A 65 -0.47 10.20 -10.53
C LEU A 65 1.02 10.53 -10.68
N ASN A 66 1.40 11.18 -11.79
CA ASN A 66 2.78 11.56 -12.12
C ASN A 66 3.77 10.38 -11.98
N LEU A 67 3.35 9.20 -12.44
CA LEU A 67 4.16 7.98 -12.37
C LEU A 67 5.29 8.05 -13.42
N PRO A 68 6.52 7.61 -13.10
CA PRO A 68 7.65 7.59 -14.04
C PRO A 68 7.53 6.42 -15.03
N VAL A 69 6.50 6.46 -15.87
CA VAL A 69 6.22 5.43 -16.89
C VAL A 69 5.92 6.10 -18.23
N GLU A 70 6.26 5.43 -19.33
CA GLU A 70 5.91 5.89 -20.68
C GLU A 70 4.37 5.92 -20.80
N LEU A 71 3.81 7.12 -20.98
CA LEU A 71 2.36 7.30 -21.10
C LEU A 71 1.92 6.75 -22.47
N TYR A 72 1.04 5.76 -22.47
CA TYR A 72 0.49 5.22 -23.70
C TYR A 72 -0.39 6.28 -24.40
N GLN A 73 0.09 6.81 -25.53
CA GLN A 73 -0.59 7.77 -26.41
C GLN A 73 -1.31 7.01 -27.53
N PRO A 74 -2.65 6.86 -27.49
CA PRO A 74 -3.39 6.05 -28.46
C PRO A 74 -3.29 6.58 -29.89
N GLU A 75 -3.21 7.91 -30.09
CA GLU A 75 -3.11 8.50 -31.43
C GLU A 75 -1.77 8.17 -32.13
N GLU A 76 -0.66 8.16 -31.40
CA GLU A 76 0.66 7.83 -31.94
C GLU A 76 0.78 6.33 -32.26
N TYR A 77 0.23 5.48 -31.39
CA TYR A 77 0.16 4.05 -31.64
C TYR A 77 -0.72 3.73 -32.85
N TYR A 78 -1.90 4.34 -32.97
CA TYR A 78 -2.79 4.11 -34.11
C TYR A 78 -2.14 4.53 -35.44
N LYS A 79 -1.44 5.69 -35.48
CA LYS A 79 -0.70 6.12 -36.67
C LYS A 79 0.43 5.16 -37.06
N SER A 80 1.14 4.60 -36.08
CA SER A 80 2.27 3.68 -36.34
C SER A 80 1.85 2.28 -36.79
N VAL A 81 0.63 1.84 -36.44
CA VAL A 81 0.12 0.50 -36.79
C VAL A 81 -0.86 0.53 -37.96
N LYS A 82 -1.53 1.66 -38.24
CA LYS A 82 -2.53 1.80 -39.33
C LYS A 82 -2.03 1.34 -40.70
N TRP A 83 -0.74 1.49 -40.99
CA TRP A 83 -0.14 1.09 -42.26
C TRP A 83 0.66 -0.23 -42.19
N LYS A 84 0.69 -0.90 -41.03
CA LYS A 84 1.32 -2.23 -40.87
C LYS A 84 0.31 -3.32 -41.20
N LEU A 85 0.32 -3.76 -42.45
CA LEU A 85 -0.62 -4.77 -42.96
C LEU A 85 -0.33 -6.22 -42.54
N VAL A 86 0.85 -6.56 -41.99
CA VAL A 86 1.18 -7.93 -41.54
C VAL A 86 2.09 -7.90 -40.30
N GLY A 87 1.67 -8.60 -39.23
CA GLY A 87 2.30 -8.61 -37.91
C GLY A 87 3.58 -9.43 -37.79
N TRP A 88 4.56 -9.25 -38.68
CA TRP A 88 5.91 -9.81 -38.52
C TRP A 88 6.91 -8.65 -38.44
N GLY A 89 7.53 -8.49 -37.27
CA GLY A 89 8.51 -7.44 -37.01
C GLY A 89 8.32 -6.87 -35.61
N THR A 90 8.85 -7.57 -34.60
CA THR A 90 9.18 -7.00 -33.30
C THR A 90 10.06 -5.78 -33.58
N GLY A 91 9.54 -4.59 -33.30
CA GLY A 91 10.24 -3.35 -33.59
C GLY A 91 11.32 -3.12 -32.55
N ASP A 92 12.56 -3.51 -32.86
CA ASP A 92 13.73 -2.87 -32.27
C ASP A 92 13.64 -1.38 -32.55
N LYS A 93 13.58 -0.58 -31.47
CA LYS A 93 13.75 0.87 -31.52
C LYS A 93 15.25 1.10 -31.76
N ASP A 94 15.57 1.55 -32.97
CA ASP A 94 16.91 2.03 -33.33
C ASP A 94 17.19 3.33 -32.57
N ASP A 95 18.36 3.39 -31.93
CA ASP A 95 18.94 4.57 -31.30
C ASP A 95 19.31 5.61 -32.37
N SER A 96 18.89 6.88 -32.24
CA SER A 96 19.73 8.07 -32.54
C SER A 96 19.03 9.40 -32.21
N GLU A 97 19.75 10.19 -31.40
CA GLU A 97 19.73 11.66 -31.13
C GLU A 97 18.56 12.30 -30.37
#